data_AF-A0A965PZV1-F1
#
_entry.id   AF-A0A965PZV1-F1
#
_cell.length_a   1.000
_cell.length_b   1.000
_cell.length_c   1.000
_cell.angle_alpha   90.00
_cell.angle_beta   90.00
_cell.angle_gamma   90.00
#
_symmetry.space_group_name_H-M   'P 1'
#
loop_
_entity.id
_entity.type
_entity.pdbx_description
1 polymer ?
#
loop_
_entity_poly.entity_id
_entity_poly.type
_entity_poly.pdbx_seq_one_letter_code
_entity_poly.pdbx_strand_id
1 'polypeptide(L)'
;MVSSKKVKIRTGARNRKKYYIKNKRSTSSLFESRMDTKHFFKKTTTSEREHLRKALNETIKRFLSLEQSVYLESLGILFVSLTEQTSAHRHQEQIALRKDQRLKVCFEKCSELIPYQREKHPAVVETAELTQHLYVLLPIEMQIKYTERTTRKLIKGLIQSIRTEVVVDGFSGQISSIGNLFALHNRQGAGIDDWFAGSDIFIADKLNMLKRVSIQSKFCQPTLNNAWELFEACYGEPLTRFSLNLAEELESLGYDREFFQANYTESEAYVNVAAFLQADHPSSSRSTILLSTDGIRYQTSTETELPCEFVFQLEATELAEGNTKSIAAQTLTVAKKAMTLAWILHQSFRKKSLSAGMGMGTETVLSKSHPESKDGITGIFLTPFSKVTYPQKCEGGDFQYLNVVGVTEDELRFSESRSPEHLTSLLQYKNMDQVTAPQRRSIFHRSNRASQDRKPSAGRMKHSETTQKFSKTTISQANV
;
A
#
# COMPACT_ATOMS: atom_id res chain seq x y z
N MET A 1 -75.64 58.30 13.40
CA MET A 1 -74.47 58.69 14.24
C MET A 1 -74.21 57.58 15.27
N VAL A 2 -73.00 57.52 15.85
CA VAL A 2 -72.40 56.45 16.72
C VAL A 2 -71.57 55.44 15.90
N SER A 3 -70.26 55.62 15.69
CA SER A 3 -69.09 55.63 16.61
C SER A 3 -68.58 54.22 16.94
N SER A 4 -67.48 53.81 16.30
CA SER A 4 -66.74 52.58 16.58
C SER A 4 -65.30 52.89 17.04
N LYS A 5 -64.99 52.53 18.30
CA LYS A 5 -63.65 52.58 18.89
C LYS A 5 -62.98 51.20 18.78
N LYS A 6 -61.72 51.19 18.33
CA LYS A 6 -60.83 50.02 18.29
C LYS A 6 -60.18 49.78 19.66
N VAL A 7 -60.09 48.52 20.07
CA VAL A 7 -59.27 48.06 21.21
C VAL A 7 -58.29 46.99 20.73
N LYS A 8 -57.00 47.16 21.10
CA LYS A 8 -55.89 46.22 20.89
C LYS A 8 -55.85 45.21 22.03
N ILE A 9 -55.68 43.92 21.71
CA ILE A 9 -55.45 42.84 22.69
C ILE A 9 -53.96 42.49 22.73
N ARG A 10 -53.40 42.46 23.95
CA ARG A 10 -52.06 41.90 24.28
C ARG A 10 -52.21 40.42 24.65
N THR A 11 -51.32 39.57 24.15
CA THR A 11 -51.20 38.15 24.52
C THR A 11 -50.17 37.95 25.63
N GLY A 12 -50.55 37.19 26.66
CA GLY A 12 -49.74 36.87 27.83
C GLY A 12 -49.00 35.53 27.72
N ALA A 13 -47.85 35.46 28.40
CA ALA A 13 -46.96 34.32 28.51
C ALA A 13 -47.56 33.16 29.35
N ARG A 14 -47.26 31.90 28.95
CA ARG A 14 -47.54 30.70 29.76
C ARG A 14 -46.26 29.93 30.09
N ASN A 15 -46.02 29.80 31.39
CA ASN A 15 -45.02 28.94 32.03
C ASN A 15 -45.28 27.45 31.76
N ARG A 16 -44.24 26.70 31.35
CA ARG A 16 -44.22 25.23 31.40
C ARG A 16 -43.11 24.75 32.35
N LYS A 17 -43.51 24.24 33.52
CA LYS A 17 -42.67 23.47 34.44
C LYS A 17 -42.34 22.11 33.80
N LYS A 18 -41.06 21.78 33.64
CA LYS A 18 -40.58 20.43 33.28
C LYS A 18 -40.35 19.62 34.55
N TYR A 19 -41.09 18.53 34.71
CA TYR A 19 -40.81 17.50 35.72
C TYR A 19 -39.68 16.60 35.19
N TYR A 20 -38.54 16.58 35.88
CA TYR A 20 -37.50 15.58 35.67
C TYR A 20 -37.80 14.37 36.55
N ILE A 21 -38.23 13.27 35.94
CA ILE A 21 -38.28 11.96 36.58
C ILE A 21 -36.86 11.40 36.58
N LYS A 22 -36.22 11.36 37.75
CA LYS A 22 -34.96 10.64 37.97
C LYS A 22 -35.24 9.13 37.95
N ASN A 23 -35.13 8.51 36.78
CA ASN A 23 -34.97 7.05 36.71
C ASN A 23 -33.53 6.69 37.11
N LYS A 24 -33.30 6.45 38.41
CA LYS A 24 -32.16 5.68 38.91
C LYS A 24 -32.36 4.21 38.53
N ARG A 25 -32.14 3.85 37.26
CA ARG A 25 -31.70 2.49 36.93
C ARG A 25 -30.19 2.45 37.13
N SER A 26 -29.75 1.55 37.98
CA SER A 26 -28.33 1.28 38.25
C SER A 26 -27.59 0.98 36.95
N THR A 27 -26.85 1.96 36.43
CA THR A 27 -25.87 1.80 35.34
C THR A 27 -24.59 1.09 35.80
N SER A 28 -24.54 0.61 37.05
CA SER A 28 -23.38 -0.05 37.63
C SER A 28 -23.16 -1.51 37.16
N SER A 29 -24.02 -2.06 36.30
CA SER A 29 -23.85 -3.42 35.75
C SER A 29 -23.50 -3.48 34.26
N LEU A 30 -23.38 -2.34 33.57
CA LEU A 30 -23.01 -2.28 32.14
C LEU A 30 -21.55 -1.91 31.87
N PHE A 31 -20.80 -1.54 32.92
CA PHE A 31 -19.35 -1.52 32.90
C PHE A 31 -18.84 -2.82 33.56
N GLU A 32 -19.03 -3.97 32.90
CA GLU A 32 -18.09 -5.08 33.14
C GLU A 32 -16.70 -4.51 32.86
N SER A 33 -15.86 -4.45 33.90
CA SER A 33 -14.55 -3.79 33.86
C SER A 33 -13.83 -4.14 32.56
N ARG A 34 -13.65 -3.15 31.66
CA ARG A 34 -12.80 -3.30 30.48
C ARG A 34 -11.47 -3.86 30.99
N MET A 35 -11.10 -5.04 30.50
CA MET A 35 -9.82 -5.62 30.85
C MET A 35 -8.77 -4.76 30.14
N ASP A 36 -8.15 -3.85 30.88
CA ASP A 36 -7.08 -3.03 30.33
C ASP A 36 -5.86 -3.90 30.01
N THR A 37 -4.99 -3.38 29.15
CA THR A 37 -3.79 -4.07 28.71
C THR A 37 -2.92 -4.49 29.91
N LYS A 38 -2.78 -3.65 30.94
CA LYS A 38 -1.98 -3.94 32.14
C LYS A 38 -2.51 -5.15 32.91
N HIS A 39 -3.82 -5.25 33.07
CA HIS A 39 -4.49 -6.35 33.74
C HIS A 39 -4.37 -7.64 32.95
N PHE A 40 -4.44 -7.56 31.62
CA PHE A 40 -4.17 -8.69 30.73
C PHE A 40 -2.76 -9.25 30.92
N PHE A 41 -1.74 -8.39 30.90
CA PHE A 41 -0.35 -8.82 31.12
C PHE A 41 -0.11 -9.36 32.54
N LYS A 42 -0.78 -8.81 33.56
CA LYS A 42 -0.67 -9.29 34.94
C LYS A 42 -1.32 -10.67 35.15
N LYS A 43 -2.40 -10.97 34.43
CA LYS A 43 -3.17 -12.20 34.60
C LYS A 43 -2.68 -13.38 33.77
N THR A 44 -1.80 -13.13 32.80
CA THR A 44 -1.35 -14.15 31.85
C THR A 44 0.17 -14.30 31.91
N THR A 45 0.65 -15.52 31.69
CA THR A 45 2.07 -15.75 31.42
C THR A 45 2.39 -15.51 29.94
N THR A 46 3.67 -15.40 29.59
CA THR A 46 4.07 -15.28 28.17
C THR A 46 3.64 -16.50 27.34
N SER A 47 3.76 -17.71 27.91
CA SER A 47 3.31 -18.94 27.24
C SER A 47 1.79 -18.95 27.00
N GLU A 48 1.00 -18.55 28.01
CA GLU A 48 -0.46 -18.47 27.86
C GLU A 48 -0.88 -17.44 26.80
N ARG A 49 -0.20 -16.28 26.74
CA ARG A 49 -0.42 -15.29 25.68
C ARG A 49 -0.13 -15.86 24.30
N GLU A 50 0.94 -16.66 24.17
CA GLU A 50 1.28 -17.31 22.92
C GLU A 50 0.20 -18.29 22.46
N HIS A 51 -0.30 -19.12 23.38
CA HIS A 51 -1.39 -20.05 23.08
C HIS A 51 -2.68 -19.31 22.69
N LEU A 52 -3.07 -18.26 23.42
CA LEU A 52 -4.22 -17.43 23.06
C LEU A 52 -4.04 -16.80 21.68
N ARG A 53 -2.85 -16.28 21.38
CA ARG A 53 -2.51 -15.67 20.09
C ARG A 53 -2.61 -16.69 18.96
N LYS A 54 -2.00 -17.85 19.11
CA LYS A 54 -2.06 -18.93 18.11
C LYS A 54 -3.50 -19.38 17.86
N ALA A 55 -4.27 -19.62 18.93
CA ALA A 55 -5.67 -20.02 18.82
C ALA A 55 -6.53 -18.93 18.15
N LEU A 56 -6.30 -17.66 18.48
CA LEU A 56 -6.97 -16.52 17.83
C LEU A 56 -6.68 -16.47 16.33
N ASN A 57 -5.41 -16.58 15.95
CA ASN A 57 -4.96 -16.61 14.56
C ASN A 57 -5.62 -17.73 13.76
N GLU A 58 -5.59 -18.97 14.28
CA GLU A 58 -6.20 -20.13 13.61
C GLU A 58 -7.73 -20.00 13.49
N THR A 59 -8.40 -19.49 14.52
CA THR A 59 -9.85 -19.32 14.51
C THR A 59 -10.29 -18.25 13.51
N ILE A 60 -9.61 -17.09 13.48
CA ILE A 60 -9.90 -16.04 12.49
C ILE A 60 -9.63 -16.57 11.07
N LYS A 61 -8.48 -17.22 10.84
CA LYS A 61 -8.12 -17.77 9.54
C LYS A 61 -9.17 -18.77 9.04
N ARG A 62 -9.68 -19.63 9.92
CA ARG A 62 -10.78 -20.56 9.60
C ARG A 62 -12.02 -19.80 9.13
N PHE A 63 -12.49 -18.79 9.86
CA PHE A 63 -13.69 -18.05 9.47
C PHE A 63 -13.52 -17.28 8.16
N LEU A 64 -12.37 -16.62 7.98
CA LEU A 64 -12.06 -15.92 6.72
C LEU A 64 -11.98 -16.89 5.53
N SER A 65 -11.48 -18.12 5.72
CA SER A 65 -11.46 -19.14 4.66
C SER A 65 -12.85 -19.64 4.24
N LEU A 66 -13.83 -19.51 5.14
CA LEU A 66 -15.25 -19.77 4.90
C LEU A 66 -15.99 -18.52 4.39
N GLU A 67 -15.26 -17.46 4.03
CA GLU A 67 -15.81 -16.18 3.58
C GLU A 67 -16.69 -15.48 4.63
N GLN A 68 -16.49 -15.81 5.91
CA GLN A 68 -17.18 -15.18 7.03
C GLN A 68 -16.33 -14.04 7.60
N SER A 69 -16.95 -12.88 7.81
CA SER A 69 -16.28 -11.72 8.40
C SER A 69 -16.12 -11.90 9.91
N VAL A 70 -15.03 -11.41 10.50
CA VAL A 70 -14.77 -11.53 11.93
C VAL A 70 -14.72 -10.15 12.57
N TYR A 71 -15.63 -9.90 13.51
CA TYR A 71 -15.65 -8.67 14.30
C TYR A 71 -14.79 -8.81 15.55
N LEU A 72 -13.77 -7.96 15.66
CA LEU A 72 -12.88 -7.81 16.81
C LEU A 72 -13.29 -6.58 17.60
N GLU A 73 -14.00 -6.81 18.72
CA GLU A 73 -14.57 -5.76 19.56
C GLU A 73 -13.53 -4.69 19.93
N SER A 74 -13.86 -3.42 19.69
CA SER A 74 -13.00 -2.25 19.92
C SER A 74 -11.77 -2.13 19.00
N LEU A 75 -11.67 -2.95 17.95
CA LEU A 75 -10.60 -2.86 16.94
C LEU A 75 -11.16 -2.69 15.52
N GLY A 76 -12.00 -3.60 15.04
CA GLY A 76 -12.49 -3.55 13.66
C GLY A 76 -12.97 -4.88 13.14
N ILE A 77 -13.20 -4.94 11.83
CA ILE A 77 -13.70 -6.11 11.14
C ILE A 77 -12.65 -6.58 10.15
N LEU A 78 -12.34 -7.87 10.22
CA LEU A 78 -11.59 -8.57 9.18
C LEU A 78 -12.60 -9.23 8.25
N PHE A 79 -12.44 -9.04 6.95
CA PHE A 79 -13.29 -9.66 5.94
C PHE A 79 -12.45 -10.02 4.72
N VAL A 80 -12.99 -10.85 3.84
CA VAL A 80 -12.31 -11.21 2.58
C VAL A 80 -12.97 -10.50 1.41
N SER A 81 -12.15 -10.09 0.46
CA SER A 81 -12.58 -9.64 -0.86
C SER A 81 -12.04 -10.60 -1.91
N LEU A 82 -12.86 -10.91 -2.91
CA LEU A 82 -12.40 -11.68 -4.06
C LEU A 82 -11.64 -10.75 -4.99
N THR A 83 -10.40 -11.10 -5.27
CA THR A 83 -9.55 -10.39 -6.22
C THR A 83 -9.22 -11.32 -7.38
N GLU A 84 -9.19 -10.78 -8.58
CA GLU A 84 -8.73 -11.50 -9.76
C GLU A 84 -7.39 -10.93 -10.17
N GLN A 85 -6.40 -11.80 -10.32
CA GLN A 85 -5.08 -11.42 -10.77
C GLN A 85 -4.70 -12.29 -11.96
N THR A 86 -4.27 -11.66 -13.05
CA THR A 86 -3.60 -12.38 -14.13
C THR A 86 -2.11 -12.41 -13.82
N SER A 87 -1.53 -13.60 -13.77
CA SER A 87 -0.10 -13.82 -13.52
C SER A 87 0.48 -14.77 -14.57
N ALA A 88 1.73 -14.52 -14.92
CA ALA A 88 2.52 -15.43 -15.74
C ALA A 88 3.24 -16.43 -14.81
N HIS A 89 3.13 -17.71 -15.13
CA HIS A 89 3.83 -18.78 -14.42
C HIS A 89 4.74 -19.53 -15.38
N ARG A 90 6.02 -19.63 -15.03
CA ARG A 90 7.00 -20.42 -15.78
C ARG A 90 6.96 -21.87 -15.35
N HIS A 91 6.95 -22.77 -16.32
CA HIS A 91 7.22 -24.19 -16.14
C HIS A 91 8.12 -24.64 -17.29
N GLN A 92 9.38 -24.96 -16.97
CA GLN A 92 10.41 -25.27 -17.97
C GLN A 92 10.57 -24.09 -18.96
N GLU A 93 10.41 -24.36 -20.26
CA GLU A 93 10.49 -23.38 -21.34
C GLU A 93 9.13 -22.77 -21.72
N GLN A 94 8.08 -23.08 -20.96
CA GLN A 94 6.73 -22.56 -21.19
C GLN A 94 6.35 -21.51 -20.15
N ILE A 95 5.67 -20.47 -20.61
CA ILE A 95 4.94 -19.54 -19.78
C ILE A 95 3.45 -19.83 -19.94
N ALA A 96 2.77 -20.06 -18.82
CA ALA A 96 1.32 -20.12 -18.74
C ALA A 96 0.80 -18.80 -18.17
N LEU A 97 -0.02 -18.08 -18.94
CA LEU A 97 -0.83 -17.01 -18.39
C LEU A 97 -2.01 -17.63 -17.67
N ARG A 98 -2.12 -17.31 -16.39
CA ARG A 98 -3.15 -17.82 -15.50
C ARG A 98 -3.94 -16.66 -14.94
N LYS A 99 -5.25 -16.87 -14.84
CA LYS A 99 -6.14 -16.04 -14.06
C LYS A 99 -6.38 -16.75 -12.73
N ASP A 100 -5.86 -16.16 -11.68
CA ASP A 100 -5.99 -16.64 -10.31
C ASP A 100 -7.06 -15.79 -9.60
N GLN A 101 -8.10 -16.45 -9.09
CA GLN A 101 -9.05 -15.83 -8.18
C GLN A 101 -8.58 -16.09 -6.76
N ARG A 102 -8.32 -15.02 -6.02
CA ARG A 102 -7.70 -15.07 -4.69
C ARG A 102 -8.53 -14.30 -3.68
N LEU A 103 -8.65 -14.86 -2.47
CA LEU A 103 -9.22 -14.15 -1.34
C LEU A 103 -8.14 -13.25 -0.75
N LYS A 104 -8.41 -11.94 -0.76
CA LYS A 104 -7.60 -10.91 -0.12
C LYS A 104 -8.25 -10.51 1.19
N VAL A 105 -7.50 -10.53 2.29
CA VAL A 105 -8.00 -10.06 3.59
C VAL A 105 -7.98 -8.53 3.61
N CYS A 106 -9.10 -7.98 4.05
CA CYS A 106 -9.32 -6.56 4.23
C CYS A 106 -9.63 -6.27 5.70
N PHE A 107 -9.37 -5.03 6.11
CA PHE A 107 -9.66 -4.55 7.46
C PHE A 107 -10.47 -3.25 7.39
N GLU A 108 -11.57 -3.20 8.14
CA GLU A 108 -12.35 -1.98 8.37
C GLU A 108 -12.27 -1.61 9.84
N LYS A 109 -11.74 -0.41 10.13
CA LYS A 109 -11.65 0.12 11.49
C LYS A 109 -13.05 0.38 12.04
N CYS A 110 -13.35 -0.19 13.22
CA CYS A 110 -14.59 0.11 13.95
C CYS A 110 -14.26 0.76 15.29
N SER A 111 -14.99 1.82 15.64
CA SER A 111 -14.83 2.53 16.91
C SER A 111 -16.19 2.96 17.44
N GLU A 112 -16.23 3.54 18.63
CA GLU A 112 -17.44 4.17 19.16
C GLU A 112 -17.96 5.28 18.22
N LEU A 113 -17.06 5.93 17.46
CA LEU A 113 -17.38 6.98 16.49
C LEU A 113 -17.67 6.45 15.09
N ILE A 114 -17.23 5.23 14.76
CA ILE A 114 -17.42 4.57 13.47
C ILE A 114 -18.08 3.22 13.77
N PRO A 115 -19.42 3.22 13.95
CA PRO A 115 -20.13 2.03 14.38
C PRO A 115 -20.09 0.97 13.28
N TYR A 116 -20.04 -0.29 13.72
CA TYR A 116 -20.19 -1.44 12.85
C TYR A 116 -21.53 -1.40 12.11
N GLN A 117 -21.50 -1.58 10.78
CA GLN A 117 -22.68 -1.73 9.93
C GLN A 117 -22.84 -3.19 9.51
N ARG A 118 -23.78 -3.91 10.14
CA ARG A 118 -23.98 -5.35 9.94
C ARG A 118 -24.41 -5.70 8.53
N GLU A 119 -25.10 -4.78 7.87
CA GLU A 119 -25.63 -4.93 6.52
C GLU A 119 -24.52 -5.06 5.48
N LYS A 120 -23.33 -4.52 5.74
CA LYS A 120 -22.17 -4.60 4.83
C LYS A 120 -21.44 -5.94 4.88
N HIS A 121 -21.60 -6.69 5.97
CA HIS A 121 -20.82 -7.89 6.26
C HIS A 121 -21.76 -9.03 6.64
N PRO A 122 -22.38 -9.71 5.63
CA PRO A 122 -23.25 -10.85 5.90
C PRO A 122 -22.44 -11.98 6.57
N ALA A 123 -23.09 -12.74 7.46
CA ALA A 123 -22.46 -13.83 8.22
C ALA A 123 -21.23 -13.40 9.05
N VAL A 124 -21.30 -12.23 9.69
CA VAL A 124 -20.29 -11.82 10.68
C VAL A 124 -20.25 -12.79 11.86
N VAL A 125 -19.05 -13.13 12.29
CA VAL A 125 -18.76 -13.82 13.53
C VAL A 125 -18.38 -12.78 14.57
N GLU A 126 -19.20 -12.65 15.61
CA GLU A 126 -18.92 -11.74 16.72
C GLU A 126 -17.82 -12.29 17.64
N THR A 127 -17.16 -11.41 18.39
CA THR A 127 -16.09 -11.80 19.33
C THR A 127 -16.57 -12.85 20.36
N ALA A 128 -17.85 -12.87 20.72
CA ALA A 128 -18.42 -13.88 21.61
C ALA A 128 -18.37 -15.29 20.99
N GLU A 129 -18.87 -15.43 19.77
CA GLU A 129 -18.85 -16.68 19.00
C GLU A 129 -17.40 -17.10 18.67
N LEU A 130 -16.56 -16.14 18.25
CA LEU A 130 -15.13 -16.38 18.03
C LEU A 130 -14.45 -17.02 19.24
N THR A 131 -14.79 -16.55 20.46
CA THR A 131 -14.21 -17.07 21.71
C THR A 131 -14.62 -18.52 21.95
N GLN A 132 -15.86 -18.90 21.62
CA GLN A 132 -16.34 -20.27 21.81
C GLN A 132 -15.53 -21.26 20.99
N HIS A 133 -15.28 -20.95 19.72
CA HIS A 133 -14.45 -21.78 18.85
C HIS A 133 -12.99 -21.81 19.30
N LEU A 134 -12.47 -20.65 19.71
CA LEU A 134 -11.08 -20.52 20.18
C LEU A 134 -10.83 -21.35 21.44
N TYR A 135 -11.77 -21.37 22.38
CA TYR A 135 -11.63 -22.08 23.65
C TYR A 135 -11.31 -23.56 23.47
N VAL A 136 -11.94 -24.21 22.47
CA VAL A 136 -11.71 -25.62 22.13
C VAL A 136 -10.30 -25.88 21.59
N LEU A 137 -9.63 -24.86 21.05
CA LEU A 137 -8.25 -24.96 20.54
C LEU A 137 -7.18 -24.72 21.60
N LEU A 138 -7.55 -24.32 22.82
CA LEU A 138 -6.59 -24.08 23.89
C LEU A 138 -6.06 -25.40 24.47
N PRO A 139 -4.82 -25.43 25.02
CA PRO A 139 -4.33 -26.57 25.77
C PRO A 139 -5.27 -26.95 26.92
N ILE A 140 -5.34 -28.24 27.26
CA ILE A 140 -6.25 -28.77 28.30
C ILE A 140 -6.01 -28.08 29.64
N GLU A 141 -4.75 -27.77 29.97
CA GLU A 141 -4.35 -27.08 31.19
C GLU A 141 -4.99 -25.69 31.29
N MET A 142 -5.07 -24.98 30.16
CA MET A 142 -5.74 -23.69 30.08
C MET A 142 -7.26 -23.80 30.13
N GLN A 143 -7.84 -24.85 29.53
CA GLN A 143 -9.28 -25.11 29.62
C GLN A 143 -9.72 -25.44 31.05
N ILE A 144 -8.91 -26.18 31.81
CA ILE A 144 -9.17 -26.46 33.22
C ILE A 144 -9.06 -25.17 34.04
N LYS A 145 -8.07 -24.33 33.75
CA LYS A 145 -7.79 -23.08 34.48
C LYS A 145 -8.81 -21.98 34.20
N TYR A 146 -9.26 -21.85 32.95
CA TYR A 146 -10.07 -20.73 32.49
C TYR A 146 -11.46 -21.20 32.05
N THR A 147 -12.50 -20.61 32.64
CA THR A 147 -13.85 -20.75 32.11
C THR A 147 -14.00 -20.01 30.78
N GLU A 148 -14.99 -20.36 29.96
CA GLU A 148 -15.31 -19.66 28.70
C GLU A 148 -15.47 -18.13 28.91
N ARG A 149 -16.13 -17.73 30.00
CA ARG A 149 -16.26 -16.31 30.38
C ARG A 149 -14.91 -15.66 30.66
N THR A 150 -13.99 -16.38 31.30
CA THR A 150 -12.64 -15.88 31.58
C THR A 150 -11.84 -15.78 30.29
N THR A 151 -11.90 -16.79 29.44
CA THR A 151 -11.29 -16.80 28.11
C THR A 151 -11.77 -15.62 27.27
N ARG A 152 -13.07 -15.32 27.27
CA ARG A 152 -13.62 -14.14 26.58
C ARG A 152 -12.97 -12.84 27.06
N LYS A 153 -12.79 -12.68 28.37
CA LYS A 153 -12.11 -11.49 28.94
C LYS A 153 -10.65 -11.42 28.51
N LEU A 154 -9.95 -12.55 28.50
CA LEU A 154 -8.56 -12.63 28.03
C LEU A 154 -8.44 -12.28 26.54
N ILE A 155 -9.34 -12.77 25.69
CA ILE A 155 -9.35 -12.44 24.26
C ILE A 155 -9.65 -10.96 24.02
N LYS A 156 -10.59 -10.35 24.77
CA LYS A 156 -10.78 -8.89 24.71
C LYS A 156 -9.52 -8.13 25.14
N GLY A 157 -8.82 -8.60 26.17
CA GLY A 157 -7.54 -8.05 26.60
C GLY A 157 -6.46 -8.16 25.53
N LEU A 158 -6.40 -9.29 24.82
CA LEU A 158 -5.49 -9.50 23.68
C LEU A 158 -5.82 -8.54 22.53
N ILE A 159 -7.09 -8.42 22.13
CA ILE A 159 -7.54 -7.47 21.09
C ILE A 159 -7.19 -6.02 21.48
N GLN A 160 -7.37 -5.65 22.75
CA GLN A 160 -6.98 -4.33 23.25
C GLN A 160 -5.46 -4.12 23.23
N SER A 161 -4.67 -5.17 23.47
CA SER A 161 -3.21 -5.13 23.29
C SER A 161 -2.84 -4.87 21.83
N ILE A 162 -3.48 -5.57 20.88
CA ILE A 162 -3.29 -5.34 19.43
C ILE A 162 -3.59 -3.89 19.09
N ARG A 163 -4.75 -3.39 19.52
CA ARG A 163 -5.14 -1.98 19.32
C ARG A 163 -4.08 -1.02 19.85
N THR A 164 -3.56 -1.29 21.04
CA THR A 164 -2.54 -0.46 21.69
C THR A 164 -1.25 -0.45 20.89
N GLU A 165 -0.73 -1.62 20.47
CA GLU A 165 0.47 -1.72 19.62
C GLU A 165 0.28 -0.96 18.30
N VAL A 166 -0.86 -1.15 17.63
CA VAL A 166 -1.15 -0.45 16.35
C VAL A 166 -1.09 1.07 16.51
N VAL A 167 -1.69 1.65 17.57
CA VAL A 167 -1.70 3.11 17.73
C VAL A 167 -0.47 3.68 18.41
N VAL A 168 0.20 2.91 19.27
CA VAL A 168 1.41 3.36 19.96
C VAL A 168 2.62 3.17 19.06
N ASP A 169 2.78 2.00 18.49
CA ASP A 169 3.98 1.62 17.73
C ASP A 169 3.82 1.80 16.22
N GLY A 170 2.58 1.99 15.74
CA GLY A 170 2.26 2.09 14.32
C GLY A 170 2.05 0.73 13.64
N PHE A 171 2.16 -0.37 14.39
CA PHE A 171 2.16 -1.72 13.85
C PHE A 171 1.76 -2.76 14.92
N SER A 172 1.11 -3.85 14.52
CA SER A 172 1.01 -5.07 15.32
C SER A 172 1.10 -6.32 14.45
N GLY A 173 2.01 -7.22 14.84
CA GLY A 173 2.18 -8.55 14.25
C GLY A 173 1.48 -9.66 15.02
N GLN A 174 0.62 -9.36 15.99
CA GLN A 174 0.01 -10.41 16.81
C GLN A 174 -0.96 -11.32 16.03
N ILE A 175 -1.48 -10.85 14.89
CA ILE A 175 -2.31 -11.65 13.97
C ILE A 175 -1.58 -12.02 12.66
N SER A 176 -0.25 -12.14 12.71
CA SER A 176 0.62 -12.28 11.54
C SER A 176 0.33 -13.49 10.64
N SER A 177 -0.41 -14.51 11.09
CA SER A 177 -0.80 -15.62 10.20
C SER A 177 -1.88 -15.21 9.19
N ILE A 178 -2.64 -14.16 9.51
CA ILE A 178 -3.64 -13.54 8.65
C ILE A 178 -3.00 -12.38 7.89
N GLY A 179 -2.26 -11.55 8.61
CA GLY A 179 -1.59 -10.36 8.10
C GLY A 179 -1.09 -9.48 9.24
N ASN A 180 -0.41 -8.41 8.88
CA ASN A 180 0.09 -7.45 9.86
C ASN A 180 -0.78 -6.19 9.85
N LEU A 181 -1.15 -5.68 11.03
CA LEU A 181 -1.86 -4.41 11.12
C LEU A 181 -0.88 -3.25 11.16
N PHE A 182 -1.18 -2.19 10.43
CA PHE A 182 -0.40 -0.96 10.39
C PHE A 182 -1.31 0.23 10.67
N ALA A 183 -0.75 1.26 11.29
CA ALA A 183 -1.40 2.55 11.44
C ALA A 183 -0.52 3.65 10.83
N LEU A 184 -1.15 4.52 10.06
CA LEU A 184 -0.59 5.79 9.67
C LEU A 184 -1.23 6.92 10.47
N HIS A 185 -0.46 7.97 10.72
CA HIS A 185 -0.91 9.14 11.48
C HIS A 185 -1.35 8.77 12.91
N ASN A 186 -0.66 7.82 13.52
CA ASN A 186 -0.91 7.41 14.89
C ASN A 186 -0.49 8.51 15.90
N ARG A 187 -0.93 8.35 17.15
CA ARG A 187 -0.66 9.30 18.27
C ARG A 187 -1.21 10.72 18.12
N GLN A 188 -2.34 10.88 17.44
CA GLN A 188 -2.98 12.19 17.26
C GLN A 188 -4.10 12.42 18.28
N GLY A 189 -3.91 13.40 19.18
CA GLY A 189 -4.87 13.73 20.23
C GLY A 189 -4.34 13.46 21.64
N ALA A 190 -5.21 13.51 22.64
CA ALA A 190 -4.82 13.51 24.05
C ALA A 190 -4.68 12.11 24.66
N GLY A 191 -5.26 11.08 24.03
CA GLY A 191 -5.21 9.71 24.54
C GLY A 191 -5.39 8.63 23.48
N ILE A 192 -5.28 7.35 23.92
CA ILE A 192 -5.34 6.16 23.05
C ILE A 192 -6.60 6.12 22.18
N ASP A 193 -7.75 6.53 22.71
CA ASP A 193 -9.00 6.56 21.96
C ASP A 193 -8.97 7.60 20.84
N ASP A 194 -8.44 8.80 21.09
CA ASP A 194 -8.22 9.82 20.06
C ASP A 194 -7.21 9.36 19.02
N TRP A 195 -6.12 8.74 19.48
CA TRP A 195 -5.06 8.22 18.62
C TRP A 195 -5.63 7.17 17.67
N PHE A 196 -6.43 6.25 18.18
CA PHE A 196 -7.12 5.25 17.39
C PHE A 196 -8.14 5.86 16.41
N ALA A 197 -8.91 6.84 16.86
CA ALA A 197 -9.88 7.54 16.02
C ALA A 197 -9.19 8.28 14.86
N GLY A 198 -8.05 8.92 15.12
CA GLY A 198 -7.26 9.67 14.13
C GLY A 198 -6.38 8.83 13.20
N SER A 199 -6.08 7.59 13.57
CA SER A 199 -5.20 6.68 12.81
C SER A 199 -5.90 6.11 11.57
N ASP A 200 -5.16 6.00 10.48
CA ASP A 200 -5.54 5.24 9.29
C ASP A 200 -4.99 3.81 9.41
N ILE A 201 -5.85 2.85 9.75
CA ILE A 201 -5.44 1.48 10.08
C ILE A 201 -5.80 0.55 8.94
N PHE A 202 -4.84 -0.27 8.51
CA PHE A 202 -5.01 -1.25 7.47
C PHE A 202 -4.28 -2.55 7.80
N ILE A 203 -4.57 -3.61 7.03
CA ILE A 203 -3.88 -4.89 7.11
C ILE A 203 -3.04 -5.10 5.86
N ALA A 204 -1.75 -5.40 6.03
CA ALA A 204 -0.93 -5.99 4.98
C ALA A 204 -1.16 -7.50 5.02
N ASP A 205 -1.90 -8.02 4.06
CA ASP A 205 -2.38 -9.38 4.06
C ASP A 205 -1.25 -10.37 3.77
N LYS A 206 -1.26 -11.48 4.51
CA LYS A 206 -0.43 -12.67 4.21
C LYS A 206 -1.30 -13.85 3.79
N LEU A 207 -2.58 -13.83 4.19
CA LEU A 207 -3.55 -14.82 3.81
C LEU A 207 -4.02 -14.59 2.38
N ASN A 208 -3.20 -15.02 1.43
CA ASN A 208 -3.53 -15.01 0.01
C ASN A 208 -4.00 -16.40 -0.42
N MET A 209 -5.29 -16.68 -0.19
CA MET A 209 -5.87 -18.00 -0.46
C MET A 209 -6.35 -18.10 -1.91
N LEU A 210 -5.79 -19.06 -2.63
CA LEU A 210 -6.19 -19.37 -4.00
C LEU A 210 -7.55 -20.09 -3.99
N LYS A 211 -8.57 -19.46 -4.59
CA LYS A 211 -9.92 -20.02 -4.72
C LYS A 211 -10.09 -20.79 -6.02
N ARG A 212 -9.62 -20.21 -7.11
CA ARG A 212 -9.74 -20.79 -8.45
C ARG A 212 -8.55 -20.40 -9.30
N VAL A 213 -8.18 -21.31 -10.19
CA VAL A 213 -7.18 -21.11 -11.22
C VAL A 213 -7.80 -21.42 -12.57
N SER A 214 -7.57 -20.58 -13.56
CA SER A 214 -7.79 -20.94 -14.96
C SER A 214 -6.59 -20.53 -15.81
N ILE A 215 -6.08 -21.46 -16.62
CA ILE A 215 -5.06 -21.15 -17.62
C ILE A 215 -5.77 -20.44 -18.78
N GLN A 216 -5.34 -19.21 -19.08
CA GLN A 216 -5.87 -18.42 -20.19
C GLN A 216 -5.14 -18.75 -21.50
N SER A 217 -3.82 -18.85 -21.45
CA SER A 217 -2.99 -19.20 -22.60
C SER A 217 -1.66 -19.79 -22.17
N LYS A 218 -0.96 -20.40 -23.13
CA LYS A 218 0.40 -20.90 -22.97
C LYS A 218 1.23 -20.49 -24.18
N PHE A 219 2.47 -20.13 -23.95
CA PHE A 219 3.44 -19.83 -25.00
C PHE A 219 4.85 -20.23 -24.56
N CYS A 220 5.74 -20.39 -25.53
CA CYS A 220 7.16 -20.58 -25.24
C CYS A 220 7.73 -19.29 -24.64
N GLN A 221 8.57 -19.41 -23.62
CA GLN A 221 9.25 -18.27 -23.03
C GLN A 221 10.12 -17.58 -24.09
N PRO A 222 9.89 -16.29 -24.38
CA PRO A 222 10.75 -15.57 -25.30
C PRO A 222 12.15 -15.42 -24.67
N THR A 223 13.18 -15.52 -25.52
CA THR A 223 14.53 -15.11 -25.15
C THR A 223 14.70 -13.68 -25.66
N LEU A 224 14.88 -12.75 -24.73
CA LEU A 224 15.03 -11.33 -25.03
C LEU A 224 16.46 -11.06 -25.52
N ASN A 225 16.57 -10.21 -26.53
CA ASN A 225 17.85 -9.69 -27.03
C ASN A 225 18.47 -8.71 -26.03
N ASN A 226 17.65 -7.98 -25.28
CA ASN A 226 18.06 -7.04 -24.25
C ASN A 226 17.01 -6.93 -23.14
N ALA A 227 17.36 -6.27 -22.05
CA ALA A 227 16.50 -6.14 -20.87
C ALA A 227 15.26 -5.25 -21.06
N TRP A 228 15.10 -4.51 -22.15
CA TRP A 228 13.94 -3.63 -22.34
C TRP A 228 13.07 -3.99 -23.54
N GLU A 229 13.38 -5.06 -24.27
CA GLU A 229 12.58 -5.54 -25.42
C GLU A 229 11.12 -5.79 -25.03
N LEU A 230 10.87 -6.28 -23.81
CA LEU A 230 9.51 -6.44 -23.29
C LEU A 230 8.77 -5.10 -23.18
N PHE A 231 9.46 -4.03 -22.80
CA PHE A 231 8.90 -2.68 -22.71
C PHE A 231 8.69 -2.08 -24.08
N GLU A 232 9.55 -2.37 -25.06
CA GLU A 232 9.35 -1.99 -26.46
C GLU A 232 8.08 -2.63 -27.04
N ALA A 233 7.87 -3.91 -26.76
CA ALA A 233 6.65 -4.61 -27.17
C ALA A 233 5.37 -4.04 -26.50
N CYS A 234 5.48 -3.53 -25.27
CA CYS A 234 4.34 -3.02 -24.50
C CYS A 234 4.01 -1.55 -24.76
N TYR A 235 5.04 -0.72 -24.96
CA TYR A 235 4.93 0.75 -24.98
C TYR A 235 5.38 1.38 -26.31
N GLY A 236 5.87 0.59 -27.25
CA GLY A 236 6.43 1.08 -28.52
C GLY A 236 7.89 1.50 -28.40
N GLU A 237 8.36 2.30 -29.35
CA GLU A 237 9.76 2.74 -29.38
C GLU A 237 10.13 3.57 -28.12
N PRO A 238 11.36 3.42 -27.59
CA PRO A 238 11.81 4.24 -26.48
C PRO A 238 11.78 5.73 -26.84
N LEU A 239 11.34 6.58 -25.91
CA LEU A 239 11.45 8.03 -26.02
C LEU A 239 12.90 8.48 -26.23
N THR A 240 13.83 7.81 -25.54
CA THR A 240 15.26 8.04 -25.67
C THR A 240 16.03 6.82 -25.18
N ARG A 241 17.23 6.64 -25.72
CA ARG A 241 18.24 5.70 -25.25
C ARG A 241 19.48 6.51 -24.91
N PHE A 242 20.10 6.23 -23.77
CA PHE A 242 21.33 6.90 -23.37
C PHE A 242 22.22 5.95 -22.58
N SER A 243 23.50 6.30 -22.52
CA SER A 243 24.46 5.62 -21.66
C SER A 243 24.70 6.48 -20.42
N LEU A 244 24.46 5.91 -19.26
CA LEU A 244 24.68 6.52 -17.96
C LEU A 244 26.17 6.42 -17.63
N ASN A 245 26.88 7.55 -17.67
CA ASN A 245 28.26 7.65 -17.20
C ASN A 245 28.26 7.71 -15.67
N LEU A 246 28.52 6.58 -15.03
CA LEU A 246 28.43 6.45 -13.57
C LEU A 246 29.44 7.36 -12.87
N ALA A 247 30.65 7.51 -13.41
CA ALA A 247 31.70 8.34 -12.79
C ALA A 247 31.28 9.82 -12.69
N GLU A 248 30.65 10.36 -13.74
CA GLU A 248 30.16 11.74 -13.77
C GLU A 248 28.98 11.95 -12.80
N GLU A 249 28.04 11.00 -12.76
CA GLU A 249 26.88 11.10 -11.86
C GLU A 249 27.28 10.93 -10.39
N LEU A 250 28.29 10.10 -10.11
CA LEU A 250 28.88 9.93 -8.78
C LEU A 250 29.59 11.18 -8.29
N GLU A 251 30.37 11.83 -9.14
CA GLU A 251 30.98 13.13 -8.87
C GLU A 251 29.89 14.15 -8.50
N SER A 252 28.76 14.15 -9.23
CA SER A 252 27.61 15.02 -8.93
C SER A 252 26.92 14.73 -7.58
N LEU A 253 27.10 13.53 -7.05
CA LEU A 253 26.60 13.09 -5.74
C LEU A 253 27.63 13.30 -4.62
N GLY A 254 28.81 13.83 -4.93
CA GLY A 254 29.88 14.14 -3.97
C GLY A 254 30.89 13.01 -3.75
N TYR A 255 30.89 11.98 -4.60
CA TYR A 255 31.89 10.91 -4.53
C TYR A 255 33.16 11.28 -5.32
N ASP A 256 34.32 10.80 -4.85
CA ASP A 256 35.60 11.04 -5.51
C ASP A 256 35.72 10.22 -6.81
N ARG A 257 35.97 10.93 -7.92
CA ARG A 257 36.13 10.36 -9.25
C ARG A 257 37.39 9.50 -9.38
N GLU A 258 38.48 9.86 -8.69
CA GLU A 258 39.75 9.15 -8.77
C GLU A 258 39.65 7.74 -8.17
N PHE A 259 38.93 7.62 -7.05
CA PHE A 259 38.59 6.32 -6.46
C PHE A 259 37.86 5.42 -7.46
N PHE A 260 37.01 5.98 -8.30
CA PHE A 260 36.23 5.22 -9.27
C PHE A 260 37.06 4.69 -10.43
N GLN A 261 37.87 5.56 -11.03
CA GLN A 261 38.74 5.18 -12.15
C GLN A 261 39.78 4.13 -11.74
N ALA A 262 40.15 4.08 -10.46
CA ALA A 262 41.08 3.08 -9.92
C ALA A 262 40.44 1.69 -9.67
N ASN A 263 39.12 1.61 -9.45
CA ASN A 263 38.47 0.39 -8.97
C ASN A 263 37.52 -0.28 -9.98
N TYR A 264 37.17 0.40 -11.09
CA TYR A 264 36.21 -0.09 -12.07
C TYR A 264 36.77 -0.02 -13.49
N THR A 265 36.43 -1.01 -14.31
CA THR A 265 36.83 -1.03 -15.73
C THR A 265 36.03 0.01 -16.53
N GLU A 266 36.55 0.45 -17.68
CA GLU A 266 35.83 1.38 -18.56
C GLU A 266 34.45 0.82 -18.97
N SER A 267 34.33 -0.51 -19.16
CA SER A 267 33.04 -1.14 -19.48
C SER A 267 32.06 -1.16 -18.31
N GLU A 268 32.54 -1.13 -17.06
CA GLU A 268 31.69 -1.05 -15.86
C GLU A 268 31.24 0.37 -15.55
N ALA A 269 31.89 1.38 -16.15
CA ALA A 269 31.59 2.80 -15.93
C ALA A 269 30.32 3.29 -16.67
N TYR A 270 29.77 2.48 -17.57
CA TYR A 270 28.63 2.82 -18.40
C TYR A 270 27.47 1.84 -18.25
N VAL A 271 26.26 2.35 -18.08
CA VAL A 271 25.03 1.54 -18.03
C VAL A 271 24.08 2.04 -19.10
N ASN A 272 23.64 1.16 -19.99
CA ASN A 272 22.67 1.55 -21.00
C ASN A 272 21.28 1.65 -20.38
N VAL A 273 20.53 2.68 -20.76
CA VAL A 273 19.19 2.94 -20.25
C VAL A 273 18.26 3.31 -21.41
N ALA A 274 17.08 2.69 -21.44
CA ALA A 274 15.98 3.06 -22.32
C ALA A 274 14.82 3.64 -21.51
N ALA A 275 14.23 4.74 -21.99
CA ALA A 275 13.10 5.40 -21.36
C ALA A 275 11.84 5.28 -22.23
N PHE A 276 10.72 4.93 -21.60
CA PHE A 276 9.43 4.67 -22.23
C PHE A 276 8.35 5.57 -21.65
N LEU A 277 7.43 6.05 -22.50
CA LEU A 277 6.22 6.70 -22.03
C LEU A 277 5.18 5.63 -21.74
N GLN A 278 4.85 5.46 -20.47
CA GLN A 278 3.66 4.75 -20.07
C GLN A 278 2.52 5.77 -19.96
N ALA A 279 1.71 5.84 -21.01
CA ALA A 279 0.41 6.48 -20.89
C ALA A 279 -0.45 5.62 -19.93
N ASP A 280 -0.94 6.23 -18.86
CA ASP A 280 -2.04 5.63 -18.12
C ASP A 280 -3.29 5.62 -19.00
N HIS A 281 -4.35 4.97 -18.53
CA HIS A 281 -5.66 4.91 -19.20
C HIS A 281 -5.97 6.23 -19.94
N PRO A 282 -6.52 6.23 -21.17
CA PRO A 282 -6.63 7.44 -22.02
C PRO A 282 -7.41 8.63 -21.41
N SER A 283 -8.03 8.44 -20.25
CA SER A 283 -8.73 9.44 -19.44
C SER A 283 -7.90 9.99 -18.25
N SER A 284 -6.70 9.46 -18.00
CA SER A 284 -5.81 9.89 -16.93
C SER A 284 -4.94 11.04 -17.42
N SER A 285 -4.91 12.14 -16.65
CA SER A 285 -3.99 13.24 -16.88
C SER A 285 -2.58 12.95 -16.36
N ARG A 286 -2.32 11.75 -15.85
CA ARG A 286 -1.02 11.33 -15.34
C ARG A 286 -0.38 10.42 -16.38
N SER A 287 0.91 10.60 -16.59
CA SER A 287 1.71 9.63 -17.31
C SER A 287 2.93 9.30 -16.48
N THR A 288 3.49 8.13 -16.73
CA THR A 288 4.68 7.65 -16.05
C THR A 288 5.78 7.47 -17.08
N ILE A 289 6.99 7.92 -16.76
CA ILE A 289 8.17 7.59 -17.55
C ILE A 289 8.83 6.38 -16.90
N LEU A 290 8.93 5.28 -17.64
CA LEU A 290 9.59 4.05 -17.20
C LEU A 290 10.98 3.99 -17.79
N LEU A 291 12.00 3.85 -16.97
CA LEU A 291 13.39 3.66 -17.38
C LEU A 291 13.82 2.24 -17.02
N SER A 292 14.47 1.56 -17.95
CA SER A 292 15.05 0.22 -17.72
C SER A 292 16.53 0.24 -18.04
N THR A 293 17.33 -0.38 -17.18
CA THR A 293 18.75 -0.66 -17.49
C THR A 293 18.88 -1.87 -18.40
N ASP A 294 20.01 -1.96 -19.09
CA ASP A 294 20.49 -3.17 -19.76
C ASP A 294 21.99 -3.32 -19.51
N GLY A 295 22.38 -4.51 -19.04
CA GLY A 295 23.76 -4.92 -18.86
C GLY A 295 24.20 -5.06 -17.40
N ILE A 296 23.39 -4.62 -16.44
CA ILE A 296 23.69 -4.76 -15.00
C ILE A 296 23.81 -6.23 -14.62
N ARG A 297 22.96 -7.08 -15.20
CA ARG A 297 22.95 -8.53 -14.95
C ARG A 297 24.30 -9.23 -15.21
N TYR A 298 25.14 -8.68 -16.08
CA TYR A 298 26.45 -9.26 -16.41
C TYR A 298 27.54 -8.89 -15.39
N GLN A 299 27.25 -7.96 -14.48
CA GLN A 299 28.20 -7.49 -13.46
C GLN A 299 28.15 -8.33 -12.17
N THR A 300 27.16 -9.23 -12.03
CA THR A 300 27.07 -10.19 -10.91
C THR A 300 27.69 -11.53 -11.28
N SER A 301 28.65 -12.01 -10.48
CA SER A 301 29.34 -13.28 -10.70
C SER A 301 28.86 -14.42 -9.79
N THR A 302 27.67 -14.30 -9.19
CA THR A 302 27.21 -15.29 -8.20
C THR A 302 26.38 -16.38 -8.86
N GLU A 303 26.83 -17.64 -8.81
CA GLU A 303 26.12 -18.81 -9.33
C GLU A 303 24.79 -19.10 -8.60
N THR A 304 24.63 -18.58 -7.38
CA THR A 304 23.54 -18.98 -6.47
C THR A 304 22.26 -18.16 -6.60
N GLU A 305 22.31 -16.99 -7.24
CA GLU A 305 21.22 -16.04 -7.21
C GLU A 305 20.94 -15.42 -8.58
N LEU A 306 19.69 -15.01 -8.79
CA LEU A 306 19.21 -14.52 -10.07
C LEU A 306 19.70 -13.07 -10.31
N PRO A 307 20.48 -12.82 -11.37
CA PRO A 307 20.90 -11.46 -11.75
C PRO A 307 19.72 -10.51 -11.91
N CYS A 308 19.95 -9.21 -11.74
CA CYS A 308 18.90 -8.21 -11.83
C CYS A 308 19.17 -7.12 -12.85
N GLU A 309 18.08 -6.54 -13.35
CA GLU A 309 18.06 -5.25 -14.05
C GLU A 309 17.19 -4.27 -13.25
N PHE A 310 17.51 -2.99 -13.35
CA PHE A 310 16.77 -1.94 -12.64
C PHE A 310 15.70 -1.34 -13.51
N VAL A 311 14.54 -1.14 -12.91
CA VAL A 311 13.44 -0.35 -13.46
C VAL A 311 13.20 0.85 -12.55
N PHE A 312 13.10 2.05 -13.11
CA PHE A 312 12.72 3.25 -12.37
C PHE A 312 11.52 3.88 -13.04
N GLN A 313 10.46 4.16 -12.27
CA GLN A 313 9.25 4.78 -12.77
C GLN A 313 9.11 6.18 -12.16
N LEU A 314 8.96 7.21 -13.00
CA LEU A 314 8.80 8.61 -12.56
C LEU A 314 7.44 9.15 -12.98
N GLU A 315 6.71 9.77 -12.04
CA GLU A 315 5.48 10.50 -12.36
C GLU A 315 5.80 11.75 -13.19
N ALA A 316 5.18 11.87 -14.37
CA ALA A 316 5.26 13.04 -15.23
C ALA A 316 4.00 13.90 -15.04
N THR A 317 4.13 15.01 -14.29
CA THR A 317 3.01 15.89 -13.92
C THR A 317 2.61 16.90 -14.99
N GLU A 318 3.43 17.14 -16.02
CA GLU A 318 3.20 18.20 -17.01
C GLU A 318 3.50 17.74 -18.45
N LEU A 319 2.90 16.65 -18.94
CA LEU A 319 2.85 16.39 -20.39
C LEU A 319 1.75 17.26 -21.03
N ALA A 320 1.85 18.57 -20.87
CA ALA A 320 1.04 19.49 -21.66
C ALA A 320 1.53 19.42 -23.12
N GLU A 321 0.59 19.22 -24.03
CA GLU A 321 0.77 19.03 -25.46
C GLU A 321 1.84 19.99 -26.05
N GLY A 322 3.03 19.45 -26.36
CA GLY A 322 4.04 20.14 -27.18
C GLY A 322 5.46 20.25 -26.64
N ASN A 323 5.75 19.92 -25.36
CA ASN A 323 7.10 20.16 -24.80
C ASN A 323 7.80 18.92 -24.18
N THR A 324 7.67 17.77 -24.84
CA THR A 324 8.26 16.48 -24.43
C THR A 324 9.77 16.53 -24.18
N LYS A 325 10.52 17.39 -24.90
CA LYS A 325 11.99 17.51 -24.76
C LYS A 325 12.43 18.15 -23.43
N SER A 326 11.70 19.14 -22.92
CA SER A 326 12.05 19.82 -21.65
C SER A 326 11.75 18.93 -20.43
N ILE A 327 10.65 18.19 -20.49
CA ILE A 327 10.23 17.24 -19.44
C ILE A 327 11.22 16.08 -19.36
N ALA A 328 11.73 15.62 -20.50
CA ALA A 328 12.75 14.59 -20.57
C ALA A 328 14.02 15.02 -19.80
N ALA A 329 14.53 16.25 -19.97
CA ALA A 329 15.78 16.67 -19.33
C ALA A 329 15.74 16.68 -17.79
N GLN A 330 14.67 17.23 -17.19
CA GLN A 330 14.52 17.24 -15.72
C GLN A 330 14.21 15.84 -15.16
N THR A 331 13.35 15.07 -15.84
CA THR A 331 13.04 13.68 -15.50
C THR A 331 14.30 12.81 -15.53
N LEU A 332 15.13 12.99 -16.55
CA LEU A 332 16.38 12.27 -16.72
C LEU A 332 17.32 12.54 -15.54
N THR A 333 17.42 13.77 -15.04
CA THR A 333 18.33 14.08 -13.92
C THR A 333 18.00 13.27 -12.67
N VAL A 334 16.72 13.18 -12.28
CA VAL A 334 16.29 12.40 -11.10
C VAL A 334 16.53 10.91 -11.34
N ALA A 335 16.17 10.42 -12.53
CA ALA A 335 16.32 9.02 -12.88
C ALA A 335 17.78 8.58 -12.93
N LYS A 336 18.68 9.41 -13.50
CA LYS A 336 20.12 9.15 -13.54
C LYS A 336 20.70 9.00 -12.14
N LYS A 337 20.37 9.92 -11.23
CA LYS A 337 20.81 9.82 -9.83
C LYS A 337 20.27 8.56 -9.16
N ALA A 338 18.97 8.27 -9.30
CA ALA A 338 18.36 7.08 -8.71
C ALA A 338 18.98 5.77 -9.22
N MET A 339 19.20 5.67 -10.54
CA MET A 339 19.86 4.51 -11.16
C MET A 339 21.32 4.40 -10.74
N THR A 340 22.04 5.52 -10.60
CA THR A 340 23.41 5.55 -10.09
C THR A 340 23.47 5.03 -8.66
N LEU A 341 22.54 5.46 -7.78
CA LEU A 341 22.45 4.91 -6.43
C LEU A 341 22.13 3.41 -6.44
N ALA A 342 21.23 2.96 -7.31
CA ALA A 342 20.89 1.53 -7.41
C ALA A 342 22.10 0.70 -7.84
N TRP A 343 22.91 1.26 -8.75
CA TRP A 343 24.17 0.69 -9.16
C TRP A 343 25.22 0.69 -8.03
N ILE A 344 25.40 1.77 -7.26
CA ILE A 344 26.31 1.78 -6.08
C ILE A 344 25.90 0.69 -5.10
N LEU A 345 24.59 0.60 -4.83
CA LEU A 345 24.03 -0.40 -3.95
C LEU A 345 24.37 -1.80 -4.50
N HIS A 346 24.16 -2.05 -5.79
CA HIS A 346 24.57 -3.28 -6.44
C HIS A 346 26.06 -3.61 -6.25
N GLN A 347 26.95 -2.64 -6.47
CA GLN A 347 28.39 -2.85 -6.32
C GLN A 347 28.80 -3.15 -4.87
N SER A 348 28.14 -2.51 -3.91
CA SER A 348 28.35 -2.75 -2.47
C SER A 348 28.00 -4.19 -2.09
N PHE A 349 27.18 -4.84 -2.91
CA PHE A 349 26.78 -6.23 -2.76
C PHE A 349 27.37 -7.15 -3.83
N ARG A 350 28.50 -6.86 -4.50
CA ARG A 350 29.10 -7.78 -5.52
C ARG A 350 29.18 -9.27 -5.15
N LYS A 351 29.27 -9.59 -3.84
CA LYS A 351 29.35 -10.96 -3.29
C LYS A 351 28.01 -11.53 -2.78
N LYS A 352 26.90 -10.80 -2.90
CA LYS A 352 25.56 -11.16 -2.40
C LYS A 352 24.51 -10.65 -3.38
N SER A 353 23.41 -11.34 -3.61
CA SER A 353 22.41 -10.75 -4.51
C SER A 353 21.72 -9.57 -3.86
N LEU A 354 21.46 -8.63 -4.74
CA LEU A 354 20.60 -7.52 -4.47
C LEU A 354 19.16 -8.01 -4.48
N SER A 355 18.42 -7.70 -3.41
CA SER A 355 17.04 -8.13 -3.26
C SER A 355 16.12 -6.97 -2.92
N ALA A 356 14.82 -7.16 -3.13
CA ALA A 356 13.82 -6.23 -2.66
C ALA A 356 13.92 -6.04 -1.14
N GLY A 357 13.74 -4.80 -0.68
CA GLY A 357 13.92 -4.41 0.70
C GLY A 357 15.27 -3.71 0.99
N MET A 358 16.22 -3.75 0.06
CA MET A 358 17.46 -2.98 0.21
C MET A 358 17.24 -1.52 -0.20
N GLY A 359 17.93 -0.60 0.46
CA GLY A 359 17.83 0.82 0.16
C GLY A 359 19.12 1.54 0.50
N MET A 360 19.25 2.75 -0.04
CA MET A 360 20.41 3.61 0.20
C MET A 360 19.99 5.07 0.20
N GLY A 361 20.43 5.80 1.21
CA GLY A 361 20.28 7.24 1.31
C GLY A 361 21.48 7.98 0.73
N THR A 362 21.27 9.26 0.44
CA THR A 362 22.29 10.24 0.12
C THR A 362 21.94 11.54 0.86
N GLU A 363 22.95 12.33 1.18
CA GLU A 363 22.74 13.67 1.74
C GLU A 363 22.22 14.66 0.69
N THR A 364 22.27 14.29 -0.59
CA THR A 364 21.84 15.13 -1.72
C THR A 364 20.44 14.74 -2.20
N VAL A 365 19.53 15.70 -2.27
CA VAL A 365 18.17 15.45 -2.77
C VAL A 365 18.20 14.99 -4.23
N LEU A 366 17.53 13.87 -4.53
CA LEU A 366 17.40 13.32 -5.89
C LEU A 366 16.56 14.23 -6.79
N SER A 367 15.54 14.87 -6.22
CA SER A 367 14.74 15.88 -6.88
C SER A 367 14.40 17.03 -5.94
N LYS A 368 14.77 18.26 -6.32
CA LYS A 368 14.36 19.46 -5.59
C LYS A 368 12.91 19.78 -5.93
N SER A 369 11.99 19.43 -5.04
CA SER A 369 10.59 19.87 -5.11
C SER A 369 10.47 21.40 -4.99
N HIS A 370 11.36 22.01 -4.20
CA HIS A 370 11.60 23.44 -4.12
C HIS A 370 13.10 23.71 -3.90
N PRO A 371 13.67 24.82 -4.44
CA PRO A 371 15.09 25.15 -4.27
C PRO A 371 15.55 25.26 -2.82
N GLU A 372 14.62 25.59 -1.91
CA GLU A 372 14.88 25.83 -0.48
C GLU A 372 14.38 24.70 0.44
N SER A 373 13.70 23.68 -0.10
CA SER A 373 13.17 22.57 0.71
C SER A 373 14.28 21.56 1.01
N LYS A 374 14.55 21.34 2.29
CA LYS A 374 15.31 20.18 2.77
C LYS A 374 14.48 18.89 2.73
N ASP A 375 13.16 19.03 2.62
CA ASP A 375 12.23 17.90 2.55
C ASP A 375 12.12 17.45 1.09
N GLY A 376 12.44 16.19 0.83
CA GLY A 376 12.38 15.60 -0.50
C GLY A 376 12.86 14.16 -0.54
N ILE A 377 12.92 13.61 -1.74
CA ILE A 377 13.46 12.28 -1.98
C ILE A 377 14.99 12.35 -1.86
N THR A 378 15.53 11.69 -0.85
CA THR A 378 16.97 11.67 -0.51
C THR A 378 17.57 10.28 -0.63
N GLY A 379 16.82 9.29 -1.10
CA GLY A 379 17.37 7.96 -1.30
C GLY A 379 16.51 7.08 -2.18
N ILE A 380 16.94 5.85 -2.31
CA ILE A 380 16.27 4.81 -3.06
C ILE A 380 15.94 3.60 -2.18
N PHE A 381 14.90 2.88 -2.56
CA PHE A 381 14.49 1.63 -1.96
C PHE A 381 14.07 0.67 -3.08
N LEU A 382 14.54 -0.58 -3.00
CA LEU A 382 14.28 -1.60 -4.02
C LEU A 382 13.02 -2.37 -3.68
N THR A 383 12.10 -2.45 -4.62
CA THR A 383 10.87 -3.25 -4.54
C THR A 383 10.81 -4.25 -5.68
N PRO A 384 10.02 -5.34 -5.58
CA PRO A 384 9.76 -6.18 -6.74
C PRO A 384 9.01 -5.37 -7.79
N PHE A 385 9.42 -5.47 -9.06
CA PHE A 385 8.70 -4.81 -10.13
C PHE A 385 7.36 -5.51 -10.39
N SER A 386 6.25 -4.83 -10.13
CA SER A 386 4.94 -5.47 -10.03
C SER A 386 4.37 -5.96 -11.36
N LYS A 387 4.81 -5.40 -12.49
CA LYS A 387 4.34 -5.77 -13.83
C LYS A 387 4.99 -7.03 -14.36
N VAL A 388 6.21 -7.35 -13.90
CA VAL A 388 6.98 -8.50 -14.34
C VAL A 388 7.52 -9.23 -13.11
N THR A 389 6.72 -10.16 -12.62
CA THR A 389 6.97 -10.86 -11.34
C THR A 389 7.74 -12.18 -11.51
N TYR A 390 8.11 -12.54 -12.73
CA TYR A 390 8.80 -13.79 -13.05
C TYR A 390 10.15 -13.51 -13.73
N PRO A 391 11.14 -14.43 -13.58
CA PRO A 391 12.42 -14.30 -14.26
C PRO A 391 12.27 -14.25 -15.78
N GLN A 392 12.93 -13.30 -16.42
CA GLN A 392 13.07 -13.19 -17.87
C GLN A 392 14.30 -13.95 -18.35
N LYS A 393 14.30 -14.36 -19.62
CA LYS A 393 15.42 -15.07 -20.25
C LYS A 393 16.08 -14.16 -21.28
N CYS A 394 17.41 -14.10 -21.28
CA CYS A 394 18.21 -13.38 -22.27
C CYS A 394 19.41 -14.20 -22.72
N GLU A 395 20.17 -13.69 -23.70
CA GLU A 395 21.51 -14.20 -24.00
C GLU A 395 22.42 -14.04 -22.77
N GLY A 396 22.74 -15.17 -22.12
CA GLY A 396 23.54 -15.21 -20.88
C GLY A 396 22.80 -15.76 -19.66
N GLY A 397 21.48 -15.98 -19.73
CA GLY A 397 20.72 -16.66 -18.69
C GLY A 397 19.46 -15.93 -18.27
N ASP A 398 18.93 -16.34 -17.12
CA ASP A 398 17.73 -15.75 -16.54
C ASP A 398 18.08 -14.51 -15.69
N PHE A 399 17.19 -13.52 -15.63
CA PHE A 399 17.33 -12.35 -14.78
C PHE A 399 15.96 -11.87 -14.26
N GLN A 400 15.94 -10.97 -13.27
CA GLN A 400 14.73 -10.34 -12.73
C GLN A 400 14.79 -8.82 -12.80
N TYR A 401 13.63 -8.17 -12.69
CA TYR A 401 13.56 -6.71 -12.53
C TYR A 401 13.39 -6.32 -11.07
N LEU A 402 14.25 -5.43 -10.60
CA LEU A 402 14.08 -4.72 -9.34
C LEU A 402 13.64 -3.29 -9.64
N ASN A 403 12.53 -2.89 -9.03
CA ASN A 403 12.03 -1.53 -9.16
C ASN A 403 12.75 -0.63 -8.14
N VAL A 404 13.29 0.48 -8.62
CA VAL A 404 13.95 1.52 -7.83
C VAL A 404 12.89 2.56 -7.50
N VAL A 405 12.62 2.74 -6.21
CA VAL A 405 11.66 3.72 -5.70
C VAL A 405 12.40 4.82 -4.97
N GLY A 406 12.14 6.07 -5.30
CA GLY A 406 12.62 7.20 -4.53
C GLY A 406 11.94 7.28 -3.16
N VAL A 407 12.73 7.31 -2.09
CA VAL A 407 12.29 7.41 -0.69
C VAL A 407 12.88 8.61 0.03
N THR A 408 12.21 9.02 1.09
CA THR A 408 12.63 10.06 2.02
C THR A 408 13.55 9.48 3.11
N GLU A 409 14.29 10.34 3.80
CA GLU A 409 15.25 9.91 4.83
C GLU A 409 14.56 9.21 6.02
N ASP A 410 13.41 9.71 6.46
CA ASP A 410 12.65 9.12 7.56
C ASP A 410 12.03 7.77 7.18
N GLU A 411 11.67 7.56 5.92
CA GLU A 411 11.29 6.24 5.39
C GLU A 411 12.46 5.24 5.44
N LEU A 412 13.66 5.65 5.06
CA LEU A 412 14.87 4.80 5.17
C LEU A 412 15.19 4.45 6.62
N ARG A 413 15.20 5.45 7.52
CA ARG A 413 15.40 5.22 8.96
C ARG A 413 14.31 4.32 9.56
N PHE A 414 13.08 4.41 9.05
CA PHE A 414 12.01 3.49 9.44
C PHE A 414 12.29 2.05 9.00
N SER A 415 12.78 1.84 7.77
CA SER A 415 13.19 0.52 7.28
C SER A 415 14.28 -0.09 8.16
N GLU A 416 15.29 0.70 8.53
CA GLU A 416 16.42 0.27 9.38
C GLU A 416 15.98 -0.06 10.82
N SER A 417 15.13 0.79 11.41
CA SER A 417 14.69 0.62 12.80
C SER A 417 13.62 -0.45 13.00
N ARG A 418 12.88 -0.81 11.94
CA ARG A 418 11.82 -1.82 11.98
C ARG A 418 12.17 -3.01 11.12
N SER A 419 11.80 -2.96 9.84
CA SER A 419 12.30 -3.88 8.81
C SER A 419 11.92 -3.37 7.41
N PRO A 420 12.62 -3.83 6.36
CA PRO A 420 12.26 -3.54 4.98
C PRO A 420 10.86 -3.97 4.55
N GLU A 421 10.36 -5.09 5.08
CA GLU A 421 9.03 -5.60 4.77
C GLU A 421 7.93 -4.67 5.29
N HIS A 422 8.18 -4.01 6.43
CA HIS A 422 7.26 -3.01 6.98
C HIS A 422 7.18 -1.80 6.05
N LEU A 423 8.32 -1.25 5.62
CA LEU A 423 8.32 -0.11 4.71
C LEU A 423 7.64 -0.47 3.37
N THR A 424 7.95 -1.65 2.82
CA THR A 424 7.34 -2.15 1.58
C THR A 424 5.81 -2.19 1.70
N SER A 425 5.29 -2.71 2.82
CA SER A 425 3.85 -2.79 3.08
C SER A 425 3.19 -1.41 3.15
N LEU A 426 3.86 -0.43 3.78
CA LEU A 426 3.36 0.94 3.86
C LEU A 426 3.36 1.66 2.51
N LEU A 427 4.42 1.48 1.72
CA LEU A 427 4.52 2.03 0.36
C LEU A 427 3.43 1.45 -0.55
N GLN A 428 3.22 0.13 -0.50
CA GLN A 428 2.15 -0.55 -1.26
C GLN A 428 0.77 -0.03 -0.89
N TYR A 429 0.50 0.14 0.41
CA TYR A 429 -0.78 0.67 0.88
C TYR A 429 -1.07 2.08 0.34
N LYS A 430 -0.03 2.91 0.17
CA LYS A 430 -0.15 4.24 -0.43
C LYS A 430 0.01 4.27 -1.95
N ASN A 431 0.20 3.11 -2.60
CA ASN A 431 0.52 2.98 -4.02
C ASN A 431 1.78 3.78 -4.42
N MET A 432 2.79 3.76 -3.56
CA MET A 432 4.07 4.46 -3.73
C MET A 432 5.25 3.49 -3.85
N ASP A 433 5.00 2.19 -4.02
CA ASP A 433 6.03 1.14 -4.11
C ASP A 433 6.54 0.90 -5.53
N GLN A 434 5.93 1.53 -6.54
CA GLN A 434 6.29 1.36 -7.95
C GLN A 434 6.75 2.68 -8.58
N VAL A 435 5.96 3.74 -8.43
CA VAL A 435 6.20 5.03 -9.08
C VAL A 435 6.77 6.05 -8.10
N THR A 436 7.87 6.68 -8.50
CA THR A 436 8.49 7.79 -7.79
C THR A 436 7.83 9.11 -8.21
N ALA A 437 7.22 9.79 -7.26
CA ALA A 437 6.68 11.14 -7.45
C ALA A 437 7.66 12.16 -6.86
N PRO A 438 8.37 12.97 -7.67
CA PRO A 438 9.47 13.81 -7.19
C PRO A 438 9.09 14.81 -6.08
N GLN A 439 7.84 15.29 -6.11
CA GLN A 439 7.31 16.27 -5.16
C GLN A 439 6.64 15.62 -3.94
N ARG A 440 6.66 14.28 -3.82
CA ARG A 440 6.02 13.59 -2.69
C ARG A 440 6.74 13.90 -1.38
N ARG A 441 5.96 13.95 -0.30
CA ARG A 441 6.51 13.95 1.06
C ARG A 441 6.60 12.51 1.57
N SER A 442 7.15 12.34 2.76
CA SER A 442 7.13 11.06 3.47
C SER A 442 5.71 10.54 3.69
N ILE A 443 5.52 9.22 3.57
CA ILE A 443 4.26 8.52 3.88
C ILE A 443 3.75 8.75 5.30
N PHE A 444 4.61 9.17 6.23
CA PHE A 444 4.22 9.44 7.61
C PHE A 444 3.53 10.81 7.78
N HIS A 445 3.70 11.73 6.83
CA HIS A 445 3.02 13.03 6.85
C HIS A 445 1.58 12.97 6.34
N ARG A 446 0.65 13.58 7.09
CA ARG A 446 -0.80 13.66 6.77
C ARG A 446 -1.13 14.30 5.42
N SER A 447 -0.23 15.10 4.86
CA SER A 447 -0.46 15.86 3.62
C SER A 447 -0.33 15.03 2.34
N ASN A 448 0.01 13.74 2.40
CA ASN A 448 0.09 12.88 1.23
C ASN A 448 -1.27 12.35 0.74
N ARG A 449 -2.38 12.96 1.15
CA ARG A 449 -3.64 12.78 0.42
C ARG A 449 -3.40 13.26 -1.00
N ALA A 450 -3.27 12.29 -1.91
CA ALA A 450 -3.41 12.50 -3.34
C ALA A 450 -4.54 13.49 -3.58
N SER A 451 -4.30 14.40 -4.51
CA SER A 451 -5.17 15.43 -5.07
C SER A 451 -6.56 14.94 -5.54
N GLN A 452 -7.36 14.33 -4.65
CA GLN A 452 -8.73 13.90 -4.88
C GLN A 452 -9.77 14.99 -4.60
N ASP A 453 -9.34 16.20 -4.22
CA ASP A 453 -10.21 17.38 -4.19
C ASP A 453 -10.03 18.23 -5.46
N ARG A 454 -10.45 17.68 -6.61
CA ARG A 454 -11.11 18.53 -7.61
C ARG A 454 -12.60 18.46 -7.29
N LYS A 455 -13.11 19.53 -6.69
CA LYS A 455 -14.55 19.80 -6.52
C LYS A 455 -15.30 19.32 -7.77
N PRO A 456 -16.45 18.62 -7.64
CA PRO A 456 -17.37 18.54 -8.76
C PRO A 456 -17.72 19.99 -9.11
N SER A 457 -17.38 20.40 -10.32
CA SER A 457 -17.91 21.62 -10.89
C SER A 457 -19.42 21.56 -10.72
N ALA A 458 -19.98 22.53 -10.00
CA ALA A 458 -21.41 22.72 -9.92
C ALA A 458 -21.89 23.13 -11.32
N GLY A 459 -22.06 22.13 -12.18
CA GLY A 459 -22.77 22.22 -13.45
C GLY A 459 -24.23 22.48 -13.14
N ARG A 460 -24.56 23.76 -13.05
CA ARG A 460 -25.91 24.31 -13.00
C ARG A 460 -26.67 23.75 -14.20
N MET A 461 -27.50 22.72 -13.98
CA MET A 461 -28.49 22.25 -14.96
C MET A 461 -29.39 23.44 -15.31
N LYS A 462 -29.17 24.01 -16.49
CA LYS A 462 -30.20 24.75 -17.20
C LYS A 462 -30.86 23.75 -18.15
N HIS A 463 -32.15 23.52 -17.93
CA HIS A 463 -33.03 22.95 -18.92
C HIS A 463 -32.97 23.79 -20.20
N SER A 464 -32.65 23.17 -21.32
CA SER A 464 -33.08 23.63 -22.63
C SER A 464 -33.39 22.40 -23.47
N GLU A 465 -34.69 22.17 -23.65
CA GLU A 465 -35.23 21.29 -24.68
C GLU A 465 -34.71 21.75 -26.05
N THR A 466 -34.16 20.82 -26.82
CA THR A 466 -34.13 20.99 -28.27
C THR A 466 -34.23 19.63 -28.94
N THR A 467 -35.44 19.38 -29.42
CA THR A 467 -35.84 18.34 -30.35
C THR A 467 -34.95 18.36 -31.59
N GLN A 468 -34.28 17.25 -31.93
CA GLN A 468 -33.82 17.04 -33.30
C GLN A 468 -33.89 15.57 -33.72
N LYS A 469 -34.45 15.43 -34.93
CA LYS A 469 -34.93 14.23 -35.60
C LYS A 469 -33.79 13.27 -35.94
N PHE A 470 -34.00 11.98 -35.65
CA PHE A 470 -33.24 10.89 -36.26
C PHE A 470 -33.70 10.69 -37.71
N SER A 471 -32.85 11.08 -38.67
CA SER A 471 -32.90 10.57 -40.05
C SER A 471 -32.09 9.28 -40.14
N LYS A 472 -32.73 8.24 -40.68
CA LYS A 472 -32.13 6.98 -41.09
C LYS A 472 -31.00 7.22 -42.08
N THR A 473 -29.87 6.53 -41.91
CA THR A 473 -28.89 6.36 -42.98
C THR A 473 -28.49 4.89 -43.08
N THR A 474 -28.75 4.38 -44.27
CA THR A 474 -28.52 3.05 -44.82
C THR A 474 -27.02 2.72 -44.85
N ILE A 475 -26.65 1.52 -44.38
CA ILE A 475 -25.33 0.93 -44.63
C ILE A 475 -25.41 0.18 -45.95
N SER A 476 -24.70 0.66 -46.97
CA SER A 476 -24.40 -0.08 -48.19
C SER A 476 -23.01 -0.71 -48.07
N GLN A 477 -22.95 -2.01 -48.29
CA GLN A 477 -21.72 -2.77 -48.54
C GLN A 477 -21.05 -2.29 -49.84
N ALA A 478 -19.71 -2.24 -49.85
CA ALA A 478 -18.93 -2.44 -51.06
C ALA A 478 -17.51 -2.93 -50.69
N ASN A 479 -17.08 -3.95 -51.42
CA ASN A 479 -15.80 -4.64 -51.38
C ASN A 479 -14.60 -3.70 -51.63
N VAL A 480 -13.48 -3.95 -50.93
CA VAL A 480 -12.18 -4.42 -51.48
C VAL A 480 -11.50 -5.23 -50.38
#